data_AF-A0A7G7FEV9-F1
#
_entry.id   AF-A0A7G7FEV9-F1
#
_cell.length_a   1.000
_cell.length_b   1.000
_cell.length_c   1.000
_cell.angle_alpha   90.00
_cell.angle_beta   90.00
_cell.angle_gamma   90.00
#
_symmetry.space_group_name_H-M   'P 1'
#
loop_
_entity.id
_entity.type
_entity.pdbx_description
1 polymer ?
#
loop_
_entity_poly.entity_id
_entity_poly.type
_entity_poly.pdbx_seq_one_letter_code
_entity_poly.pdbx_strand_id
1 'polypeptide(L)'
;GIIFLYLLAIVSGFEIYWNVPTGQCIHNYKLSFIQLLRTYGIQVNDGDKFQGNRFTIFYEGQLGLYPRILKSGKMENGGIPQRGDLEQHLAK
;
A
#
# COMPACT_ATOMS: atom_id res chain seq x y z
N GLY A 1 -19.49 -18.01 -27.49
CA GLY A 1 -18.50 -19.07 -27.22
C GLY A 1 -17.09 -18.51 -27.12
N ILE A 2 -16.48 -18.14 -28.25
CA ILE A 2 -15.06 -17.72 -28.29
C ILE A 2 -14.86 -16.21 -28.02
N ILE A 3 -15.82 -15.36 -28.41
CA ILE A 3 -15.78 -13.90 -28.18
C ILE A 3 -15.80 -13.54 -26.69
N PHE A 4 -16.59 -14.27 -25.89
CA PHE A 4 -16.68 -14.07 -24.43
C PHE A 4 -15.37 -14.45 -23.72
N LEU A 5 -14.69 -15.50 -24.21
CA LEU A 5 -13.39 -15.93 -23.70
C LEU A 5 -12.27 -14.95 -24.09
N TYR A 6 -12.32 -14.34 -25.28
CA TYR A 6 -11.41 -13.25 -25.66
C TYR A 6 -11.62 -11.99 -24.83
N LEU A 7 -12.88 -11.64 -24.54
CA LEU A 7 -13.22 -10.55 -23.63
C LEU A 7 -12.67 -10.79 -22.22
N LEU A 8 -12.76 -12.03 -21.72
CA LEU A 8 -12.15 -12.47 -20.45
C LEU A 8 -10.60 -12.49 -20.49
N ALA A 9 -10.00 -12.85 -21.62
CA ALA A 9 -8.54 -12.89 -21.78
C ALA A 9 -7.89 -11.48 -21.85
N ILE A 10 -8.65 -10.45 -22.24
CA ILE A 10 -8.23 -9.05 -22.15
C ILE A 10 -8.19 -8.57 -20.68
N VAL A 11 -8.83 -9.29 -19.74
CA VAL A 11 -9.02 -8.87 -18.33
C VAL A 11 -7.76 -9.03 -17.47
N SER A 12 -6.71 -9.74 -17.91
CA SER A 12 -5.41 -9.70 -17.19
C SER A 12 -4.42 -8.75 -17.88
N GLY A 13 -4.77 -7.46 -17.89
CA GLY A 13 -3.92 -6.38 -18.38
C GLY A 13 -2.88 -5.89 -17.37
N PHE A 14 -1.93 -5.08 -17.83
CA PHE A 14 -0.96 -4.39 -16.98
C PHE A 14 -1.64 -3.25 -16.21
N GLU A 15 -1.65 -3.32 -14.89
CA GLU A 15 -2.27 -2.31 -14.03
C GLU A 15 -1.24 -1.35 -13.44
N ILE A 16 -1.62 -0.07 -13.34
CA ILE A 16 -0.80 0.98 -12.74
C ILE A 16 -1.52 1.48 -11.49
N TYR A 17 -0.81 1.52 -10.37
CA TYR A 17 -1.35 1.95 -9.07
C TYR A 17 -0.70 3.26 -8.61
N TRP A 18 -1.53 4.19 -8.13
CA TRP A 18 -1.09 5.51 -7.67
C TRP A 18 -0.69 5.50 -6.19
N ASN A 19 0.56 5.14 -5.89
CA ASN A 19 1.10 5.15 -4.52
C ASN A 19 1.80 6.48 -4.14
N VAL A 20 1.17 7.61 -4.46
CA VAL A 20 1.66 8.94 -4.06
C VAL A 20 0.66 9.53 -3.06
N PRO A 21 1.09 10.13 -1.92
CA PRO A 21 0.20 10.60 -0.86
C PRO A 21 -0.49 11.94 -1.20
N THR A 22 -1.17 12.01 -2.34
CA THR A 22 -1.83 13.22 -2.85
C THR A 22 -3.03 13.69 -2.01
N GLY A 23 -3.49 12.88 -1.06
CA GLY A 23 -4.53 13.31 -0.10
C GLY A 23 -4.14 14.57 0.68
N GLN A 24 -2.84 14.82 0.88
CA GLN A 24 -2.34 16.07 1.47
C GLN A 24 -2.66 17.29 0.58
N CYS A 25 -2.62 17.14 -0.75
CA CYS A 25 -2.92 18.20 -1.70
C CYS A 25 -4.42 18.56 -1.68
N ILE A 26 -5.30 17.57 -1.51
CA ILE A 26 -6.73 17.79 -1.33
C ILE A 26 -6.97 18.60 -0.06
N HIS A 27 -6.34 18.21 1.05
CA HIS A 27 -6.55 18.88 2.34
C HIS A 27 -6.04 20.33 2.32
N ASN A 28 -4.78 20.52 1.90
CA ASN A 28 -4.05 21.79 2.02
C ASN A 28 -4.34 22.77 0.88
N TYR A 29 -4.59 22.29 -0.34
CA TYR A 29 -4.68 23.12 -1.55
C TYR A 29 -5.98 22.95 -2.33
N LYS A 30 -6.90 22.07 -1.87
CA LYS A 30 -8.15 21.74 -2.58
C LYS A 30 -7.92 21.20 -4.00
N LEU A 31 -6.76 20.57 -4.23
CA LEU A 31 -6.38 19.96 -5.50
C LEU A 31 -6.61 18.46 -5.43
N SER A 32 -7.50 17.94 -6.28
CA SER A 32 -7.78 16.51 -6.41
C SER A 32 -7.28 15.96 -7.74
N PHE A 33 -6.59 14.82 -7.68
CA PHE A 33 -6.08 14.11 -8.85
C PHE A 33 -6.94 12.90 -9.24
N ILE A 34 -7.95 12.53 -8.43
CA ILE A 34 -8.71 11.29 -8.57
C ILE A 34 -9.29 11.15 -9.98
N GLN A 35 -9.95 12.19 -10.49
CA GLN A 35 -10.58 12.14 -11.81
C GLN A 35 -9.54 12.02 -12.93
N LEU A 36 -8.43 12.78 -12.83
CA LEU A 36 -7.34 12.73 -13.79
C LEU A 36 -6.73 11.31 -13.87
N LEU A 37 -6.42 10.73 -12.71
CA LEU A 37 -5.83 9.39 -12.62
C LEU A 37 -6.75 8.33 -13.22
N ARG A 38 -8.06 8.39 -12.92
CA ARG A 38 -9.06 7.47 -13.48
C ARG A 38 -9.18 7.62 -14.99
N THR A 39 -9.10 8.84 -15.55
CA THR A 39 -9.09 9.07 -17.00
C THR A 39 -7.92 8.36 -17.70
N TYR A 40 -6.77 8.25 -17.03
CA TYR A 40 -5.59 7.53 -17.55
C TYR A 40 -5.57 6.03 -17.20
N GLY A 41 -6.65 5.49 -16.64
CA GLY A 41 -6.71 4.08 -16.22
C GLY A 41 -5.83 3.73 -15.02
N ILE A 42 -5.32 4.74 -14.29
CA ILE A 42 -4.50 4.54 -13.10
C ILE A 42 -5.43 4.24 -11.91
N GLN A 43 -5.14 3.15 -11.21
CA GLN A 43 -5.85 2.73 -10.01
C GLN A 43 -5.47 3.63 -8.84
N VAL A 44 -6.48 4.26 -8.22
CA VAL A 44 -6.33 5.12 -7.04
C VAL A 44 -7.32 4.70 -5.97
N ASN A 45 -6.91 4.74 -4.71
CA ASN A 45 -7.79 4.46 -3.58
C ASN A 45 -8.96 5.44 -3.52
N ASP A 46 -10.10 4.98 -3.01
CA ASP A 46 -11.28 5.83 -2.86
C ASP A 46 -11.00 6.96 -1.85
N GLY A 47 -11.39 8.18 -2.24
CA GLY A 47 -11.10 9.39 -1.47
C GLY A 47 -9.62 9.77 -1.40
N ASP A 48 -8.77 9.21 -2.27
CA ASP A 48 -7.31 9.44 -2.28
C ASP A 48 -6.62 9.06 -0.96
N LYS A 49 -7.16 8.04 -0.28
CA LYS A 49 -6.56 7.50 0.94
C LYS A 49 -5.24 6.83 0.63
N PHE A 50 -4.23 7.07 1.46
CA PHE A 50 -2.92 6.42 1.29
C PHE A 50 -2.95 4.92 1.61
N GLN A 51 -3.87 4.50 2.48
CA GLN A 51 -4.19 3.10 2.75
C GLN A 51 -5.67 2.90 2.43
N GLY A 52 -5.99 2.03 1.48
CA GLY A 52 -7.35 1.95 0.94
C GLY A 52 -7.64 0.66 0.20
N ASN A 53 -8.71 0.72 -0.60
CA ASN A 53 -9.36 -0.43 -1.23
C ASN A 53 -8.67 -0.94 -2.50
N ARG A 54 -7.77 -0.17 -3.12
CA ARG A 54 -7.00 -0.58 -4.30
C ARG A 54 -5.60 -1.04 -3.91
N PHE A 55 -4.94 -0.32 -3.02
CA PHE A 55 -3.64 -0.70 -2.48
C PHE A 55 -3.46 -0.15 -1.06
N THR A 56 -2.59 -0.78 -0.29
CA THR A 56 -2.14 -0.31 1.01
C THR A 56 -0.66 -0.60 1.16
N ILE A 57 0.11 0.39 1.64
CA ILE A 57 1.48 0.15 2.08
C ILE A 57 1.55 0.26 3.61
N PHE A 58 2.35 -0.61 4.19
CA PHE A 58 2.69 -0.56 5.61
C PHE A 58 4.17 -0.23 5.73
N TYR A 59 4.46 0.87 6.42
CA TYR A 59 5.80 1.11 6.90
C TYR A 59 6.11 0.18 8.07
N GLU A 60 7.38 -0.03 8.36
CA GLU A 60 7.88 -0.96 9.39
C GLU A 60 7.16 -0.86 10.75
N GLY A 61 6.78 0.35 11.17
CA GLY A 61 6.08 0.57 12.44
C GLY A 61 4.58 0.31 12.42
N GLN A 62 4.00 -0.04 11.27
CA GLN A 62 2.55 -0.18 11.04
C GLN A 62 2.10 -1.63 10.85
N LEU A 63 3.02 -2.59 10.81
CA LEU A 63 2.73 -4.01 10.64
C LEU A 63 3.45 -4.82 11.73
N GLY A 64 2.88 -4.79 12.93
CA GLY A 64 3.40 -5.53 14.07
C GLY A 64 4.67 -4.95 14.70
N LEU A 65 5.33 -5.79 15.50
CA LEU A 65 6.58 -5.47 16.16
C LEU A 65 7.76 -6.04 15.35
N TYR A 66 8.18 -5.34 14.29
CA TYR A 66 9.22 -5.83 13.39
C TYR A 66 10.60 -5.92 14.11
N PRO A 67 11.32 -7.05 14.02
CA PRO A 67 12.69 -7.16 14.51
C PRO A 67 13.63 -6.22 13.74
N ARG A 68 14.33 -5.33 14.44
CA ARG A 68 15.28 -4.41 13.81
C ARG A 68 16.40 -3.96 14.73
N ILE A 69 17.54 -3.66 14.13
CA ILE A 69 18.68 -3.03 14.79
C ILE A 69 18.69 -1.57 14.37
N LEU A 70 18.41 -0.67 15.32
CA LEU A 70 18.44 0.77 15.07
C LEU A 70 19.88 1.24 14.81
N LYS A 71 20.02 2.42 14.20
CA LYS A 71 21.33 3.07 14.01
C LYS A 71 22.11 3.28 15.32
N SER A 72 21.41 3.36 16.46
CA SER A 72 22.01 3.44 17.79
C SER A 72 22.55 2.11 18.32
N GLY A 73 22.34 1.00 17.60
CA GLY A 73 22.64 -0.36 18.06
C GLY A 73 21.56 -0.99 18.95
N LYS A 74 20.50 -0.24 19.30
CA LYS A 74 19.36 -0.80 20.05
C LYS A 74 18.67 -1.89 19.21
N MET A 75 18.50 -3.06 19.80
CA MET A 75 17.74 -4.18 19.24
C MET A 75 16.28 -4.06 19.65
N GLU A 76 15.39 -3.88 18.68
CA GLU A 76 13.94 -3.98 18.89
C GLU A 76 13.46 -5.36 18.44
N ASN A 77 12.59 -5.98 19.25
CA ASN A 77 12.12 -7.35 19.09
C ASN A 77 13.23 -8.35 18.72
N GLY A 78 14.28 -8.41 19.53
CA GLY A 78 15.41 -9.33 19.30
C GLY A 78 16.36 -8.93 18.17
N GLY A 79 16.08 -7.86 17.43
CA GLY A 79 16.91 -7.27 16.37
C GLY A 79 16.90 -8.04 15.04
N ILE A 80 16.74 -9.37 15.10
CA ILE A 80 16.71 -10.28 13.95
C ILE A 80 15.55 -11.28 14.10
N PRO A 81 14.97 -11.81 13.00
CA PRO A 81 13.77 -12.64 13.06
C PRO A 81 13.87 -13.86 13.98
N GLN A 82 15.01 -14.54 14.01
CA GLN A 82 15.22 -15.74 14.85
C GLN A 82 15.26 -15.47 16.36
N ARG A 83 15.34 -14.19 16.76
CA ARG A 83 15.33 -13.77 18.18
C ARG A 83 14.09 -12.93 18.51
N GLY A 84 13.20 -12.71 17.55
CA GLY A 84 11.98 -11.96 17.76
C GLY A 84 10.93 -12.80 18.47
N ASP A 85 10.14 -12.13 19.31
CA ASP A 85 8.91 -12.67 19.84
C ASP A 85 7.81 -12.53 18.77
N LEU A 86 7.37 -13.68 18.24
CA LEU A 86 6.34 -13.74 17.20
C LEU A 86 4.95 -13.41 17.75
N GLU A 87 4.64 -13.81 18.99
CA GLU A 87 3.34 -13.53 19.60
C GLU A 87 3.18 -12.02 19.82
N GLN A 88 4.23 -11.36 20.34
CA GLN A 88 4.23 -9.89 20.46
C GLN A 88 4.20 -9.18 19.10
N HIS A 89 4.83 -9.75 18.07
CA HIS A 89 4.75 -9.20 16.73
C HIS A 89 3.32 -9.20 16.19
N LEU A 90 2.61 -10.33 16.32
CA LEU A 90 1.26 -10.52 15.80
C LEU A 90 0.18 -9.78 16.63
N ALA A 91 0.43 -9.57 17.93
CA ALA A 91 -0.50 -8.88 18.82
C ALA A 91 -0.46 -7.34 18.72
N LYS A 92 0.54 -6.78 18.03
CA LYS A 92 0.74 -5.34 17.89
C LYS A 92 0.09 -4.79 16.63
#